data_AF-A0A9N6Z043-F1
#
_entry.id   AF-A0A9N6Z043-F1
#
_cell.length_a   1.000
_cell.length_b   1.000
_cell.length_c   1.000
_cell.angle_alpha   90.00
_cell.angle_beta   90.00
_cell.angle_gamma   90.00
#
_symmetry.space_group_name_H-M   'P 1'
#
loop_
_entity.id
_entity.type
_entity.pdbx_description
1 polymer ?
#
loop_
_entity_poly.entity_id
_entity_poly.type
_entity_poly.pdbx_seq_one_letter_code
_entity_poly.pdbx_strand_id
1 'polypeptide(L)' 'MALLPHWFESKSFQTQLILVALVCDPIGFGAGYLLAPEFGVEPVLGGVYGLVAASFPMSMLVIREMNR' A
#
# COMPACT_ATOMS: atom_id res chain seq x y z
N MET A 1 20.48 2.23 -6.57
CA MET A 1 19.35 2.94 -7.21
C MET A 1 18.36 3.35 -6.14
N ALA A 2 18.10 4.64 -5.95
CA ALA A 2 16.95 5.07 -5.16
C ALA A 2 15.69 4.69 -5.96
N LEU A 3 14.96 3.68 -5.50
CA LEU A 3 13.70 3.23 -6.13
C LEU A 3 12.58 4.28 -6.00
N LEU A 4 12.76 5.29 -5.14
CA LEU A 4 11.77 6.32 -4.85
C LEU A 4 12.30 7.72 -5.24
N PRO A 5 11.41 8.64 -5.62
CA PRO A 5 11.78 10.01 -5.97
C PRO A 5 12.53 10.71 -4.84
N HIS A 6 13.55 11.51 -5.18
CA HIS A 6 14.37 12.22 -4.18
C HIS A 6 13.55 13.14 -3.26
N TRP A 7 12.49 13.75 -3.78
CA TRP A 7 11.54 14.54 -2.98
C TRP A 7 10.79 13.72 -1.93
N PHE A 8 10.48 12.46 -2.22
CA PHE A 8 9.83 11.58 -1.26
C PHE A 8 10.81 11.19 -0.13
N GLU A 9 12.04 10.85 -0.48
CA GLU A 9 13.13 10.51 0.45
C GLU A 9 13.51 11.68 1.38
N SER A 10 13.28 12.93 0.96
CA SER A 10 13.52 14.12 1.79
C SER A 10 12.48 14.38 2.89
N LYS A 11 11.36 13.66 2.91
CA LYS A 11 10.29 13.82 3.91
C LYS A 11 10.57 13.02 5.18
N SER A 12 9.91 13.38 6.29
CA SER A 12 9.94 12.54 7.48
C SER A 12 9.33 11.17 7.20
N PHE A 13 9.83 10.13 7.87
CA PHE A 13 9.37 8.76 7.72
C PHE A 13 7.84 8.62 7.92
N GLN A 14 7.28 9.32 8.91
CA GLN A 14 5.82 9.37 9.13
C GLN A 14 5.07 9.91 7.91
N THR A 15 5.57 10.97 7.28
CA THR A 15 4.94 11.53 6.07
C THR A 15 5.02 10.56 4.89
N GLN A 16 6.13 9.85 4.76
CA GLN A 16 6.30 8.82 3.73
C GLN A 16 5.29 7.70 3.88
N LEU A 17 5.09 7.20 5.11
CA LEU A 17 4.08 6.19 5.43
C LEU A 17 2.67 6.68 5.09
N ILE A 18 2.31 7.89 5.51
CA ILE A 18 0.98 8.45 5.22
C ILE A 18 0.76 8.56 3.70
N LEU A 19 1.75 9.03 2.95
CA LEU A 19 1.65 9.16 1.50
C LEU A 19 1.47 7.81 0.81
N VAL A 20 2.20 6.78 1.25
CA VAL A 20 2.03 5.43 0.68
C VAL A 20 0.67 4.85 1.03
N ALA A 21 0.21 4.93 2.28
CA ALA A 21 -1.13 4.47 2.66
C ALA A 21 -2.23 5.20 1.85
N LEU A 22 -2.12 6.52 1.70
CA LEU A 22 -3.09 7.33 0.97
C LEU A 22 -3.23 6.96 -0.51
N VAL A 23 -2.19 6.38 -1.11
CA VAL A 23 -2.21 5.92 -2.50
C VAL A 23 -2.53 4.43 -2.58
N CYS A 24 -1.85 3.60 -1.81
CA CYS A 24 -1.96 2.15 -1.87
C CYS A 24 -3.30 1.65 -1.33
N ASP A 25 -3.86 2.23 -0.27
CA ASP A 25 -5.07 1.70 0.36
C ASP A 25 -6.32 1.88 -0.52
N PRO A 26 -6.59 3.06 -1.14
CA PRO A 26 -7.72 3.19 -2.05
C PRO A 26 -7.59 2.32 -3.29
N ILE A 27 -6.36 2.19 -3.83
CA ILE A 27 -6.09 1.33 -4.99
C ILE A 27 -6.28 -0.13 -4.61
N GLY A 28 -5.74 -0.57 -3.47
CA GLY A 28 -5.85 -1.92 -2.96
C GLY A 28 -7.30 -2.32 -2.71
N PHE A 29 -8.04 -1.48 -1.99
CA PHE A 29 -9.46 -1.70 -1.75
C PHE A 29 -10.25 -1.73 -3.06
N GLY A 30 -10.04 -0.74 -3.93
CA GLY A 30 -10.76 -0.65 -5.21
C GLY A 30 -10.48 -1.84 -6.11
N ALA A 31 -9.21 -2.23 -6.27
CA ALA A 31 -8.82 -3.40 -7.05
C ALA A 31 -9.40 -4.69 -6.46
N GLY A 32 -9.27 -4.89 -5.14
CA GLY A 32 -9.83 -6.06 -4.46
C GLY A 32 -11.36 -6.14 -4.58
N TYR A 33 -12.05 -5.01 -4.42
CA TYR A 33 -13.50 -4.93 -4.53
C TYR A 33 -14.00 -5.29 -5.93
N LEU A 34 -13.30 -4.83 -6.98
CA LEU A 34 -13.68 -5.08 -8.36
C LEU A 34 -13.29 -6.48 -8.85
N LEU A 35 -12.17 -7.03 -8.39
CA LEU A 35 -11.66 -8.33 -8.84
C LEU A 35 -12.27 -9.51 -8.08
N ALA A 36 -12.64 -9.34 -6.79
CA ALA A 36 -13.14 -10.44 -5.98
C ALA A 36 -14.36 -11.21 -6.53
N PRO A 37 -15.35 -10.57 -7.18
CA PRO A 37 -16.47 -11.28 -7.79
C PRO A 37 -16.06 -12.31 -8.85
N GLU A 38 -14.94 -12.09 -9.55
CA GLU A 38 -14.41 -13.04 -10.54
C GLU A 38 -13.97 -14.37 -9.90
N PHE A 39 -13.74 -14.37 -8.57
CA PHE A 39 -13.35 -15.52 -7.78
C PHE A 39 -14.47 -16.05 -6.88
N GLY A 40 -15.70 -15.56 -7.05
CA GLY A 40 -16.86 -15.96 -6.22
C GLY A 40 -16.82 -15.42 -4.79
N VAL A 41 -15.99 -14.41 -4.52
CA VAL A 41 -15.87 -13.74 -3.22
C VAL A 41 -16.71 -12.47 -3.21
N GLU A 42 -17.34 -12.14 -2.07
CA GLU A 42 -18.11 -10.90 -1.94
C GLU A 42 -17.22 -9.66 -2.15
N PRO A 43 -17.69 -8.61 -2.85
CA PRO A 43 -16.88 -7.42 -3.17
C PRO A 43 -16.25 -6.77 -1.93
N VAL A 44 -16.99 -6.66 -0.83
CA VAL A 44 -16.50 -6.04 0.41
C VAL A 44 -15.34 -6.86 0.99
N LEU A 45 -15.45 -8.19 1.01
CA LEU A 45 -14.35 -9.08 1.43
C LEU A 45 -13.15 -8.95 0.50
N GLY A 46 -13.40 -8.84 -0.81
CA GLY A 46 -12.39 -8.51 -1.80
C GLY A 46 -11.60 -7.25 -1.48
N GLY A 47 -12.31 -6.16 -1.18
CA GLY A 47 -11.69 -4.90 -0.79
C GLY A 47 -10.85 -5.03 0.49
N VAL A 48 -11.31 -5.79 1.47
CA VAL A 48 -10.54 -6.08 2.70
C VAL A 48 -9.25 -6.84 2.38
N TYR A 49 -9.31 -7.90 1.56
CA TYR A 49 -8.10 -8.60 1.11
C TYR A 49 -7.16 -7.69 0.33
N GLY A 50 -7.71 -6.79 -0.48
CA GLY A 50 -6.97 -5.77 -1.20
C GLY A 50 -6.21 -4.82 -0.27
N LEU A 51 -6.80 -4.39 0.85
CA LEU A 51 -6.13 -3.57 1.87
C LEU A 51 -4.99 -4.33 2.57
N VAL A 52 -5.17 -5.62 2.85
CA VAL A 52 -4.10 -6.46 3.41
C VAL A 52 -2.93 -6.53 2.44
N ALA A 53 -3.18 -6.73 1.14
CA ALA A 53 -2.14 -6.72 0.11
C ALA A 53 -1.48 -5.34 -0.02
N ALA A 54 -2.26 -4.25 0.03
CA ALA A 54 -1.77 -2.87 -0.03
C ALA A 54 -0.90 -2.45 1.17
N SER A 55 -0.88 -3.24 2.25
CA SER A 55 0.04 -3.02 3.38
C SER A 55 1.49 -3.41 3.07
N PHE A 56 1.73 -4.16 1.99
CA PHE A 56 3.07 -4.67 1.66
C PHE A 56 4.11 -3.57 1.38
N PRO A 57 3.82 -2.53 0.57
CA PRO A 57 4.75 -1.41 0.37
C PRO A 57 5.09 -0.66 1.66
N MET A 58 4.13 -0.55 2.59
CA MET A 58 4.36 0.05 3.90
C MET A 58 5.33 -0.79 4.73
N SER A 59 5.17 -2.12 4.75
CA SER A 59 6.11 -3.03 5.40
C SER A 59 7.53 -2.90 4.82
N MET A 60 7.66 -2.73 3.50
CA MET A 60 8.95 -2.49 2.85
C MET A 60 9.58 -1.17 3.30
N LEU A 61 8.80 -0.09 3.46
CA LEU A 61 9.31 1.18 3.99
C LEU A 61 9.83 1.03 5.41
N VAL A 62 9.10 0.32 6.27
CA VAL A 62 9.54 0.04 7.65
C VAL A 62 10.84 -0.74 7.68
N ILE A 63 10.97 -1.81 6.87
CA ILE A 63 12.21 -2.59 6.79
C ILE A 63 13.38 -1.73 6.30
N ARG A 64 13.15 -0.85 5.33
CA ARG A 64 14.18 0.07 4.84
C ARG A 64 14.65 1.04 5.91
N GLU A 65 13.74 1.59 6.70
CA GLU A 65 14.08 2.51 7.79
C GLU A 65 14.81 1.78 8.93
N MET A 66 14.46 0.53 9.24
CA MET A 66 15.17 -0.29 10.23
C MET A 66 16.63 -0.59 9.82
N ASN A 67 16.92 -0.63 8.52
CA ASN A 67 18.25 -0.91 7.98
C ASN A 67 19.07 0.35 7.67
N ARG A 68 18.57 1.55 8.01
CA ARG A 68 19.23 2.83 7.79
C ARG A 68 20.04 3.25 9.00
#